data_AF-A0A2E7QFU3-F1
#
_entry.id   AF-A0A2E7QFU3-F1
#
_cell.length_a   1.000
_cell.length_b   1.000
_cell.length_c   1.000
_cell.angle_alpha   90.00
_cell.angle_beta   90.00
_cell.angle_gamma   90.00
#
_symmetry.space_group_name_H-M   'P 1'
#
loop_
_entity.id
_entity.type
_entity.pdbx_description
1 polymer ?
#
loop_
_entity_poly.entity_id
_entity_poly.type
_entity_poly.pdbx_seq_one_letter_code
_entity_poly.pdbx_strand_id
1 'polypeptide(L)'
;MDGLMNQMVKWRTYLSATAVVVFLAALGLMLVLSVSQARAELGFLGLEVQGINPKLAKVLDKGWSAGVLVKDVAVGEAGALAGFRRGDLIIKFARSRVRSFDDLLQSVVKTKPHNKIAVEVIRDGRTKILMLKLGKRPASWKVQKAAFHNYSDIGFTVVAINAKVKKRFSLPWGSVGLVVTLVDPKSGKVATGLNAGDIIVQANLKDVWHPDHLTRIIFEARNRKKSSILILIQSAKGFRYSLLPINKKK
;
A
#
# COMPACT_ATOMS: atom_id res chain seq x y z
N MET A 1 -2.79 72.89 -34.19
CA MET A 1 -2.00 72.31 -33.08
C MET A 1 -2.80 71.19 -32.41
N ASP A 2 -3.51 70.34 -33.18
CA ASP A 2 -4.58 69.48 -32.64
C ASP A 2 -4.52 68.01 -33.12
N GLY A 3 -3.41 67.60 -33.75
CA GLY A 3 -3.27 66.25 -34.31
C GLY A 3 -2.66 65.21 -33.36
N LEU A 4 -1.89 65.64 -32.35
CA LEU A 4 -1.12 64.72 -31.50
C LEU A 4 -1.80 64.43 -30.14
N MET A 5 -2.79 65.23 -29.73
CA MET A 5 -3.46 65.05 -28.44
C MET A 5 -4.61 64.01 -28.49
N ASN A 6 -5.06 63.61 -29.69
CA ASN A 6 -6.17 62.66 -29.86
C ASN A 6 -5.72 61.19 -29.95
N GLN A 7 -4.41 60.92 -30.08
CA GLN A 7 -3.86 59.55 -30.07
C GLN A 7 -3.56 59.06 -28.65
N MET A 8 -3.29 59.94 -27.68
CA MET A 8 -2.98 59.54 -26.30
C MET A 8 -4.22 59.17 -25.46
N VAL A 9 -5.43 59.61 -25.83
CA VAL A 9 -6.65 59.28 -25.08
C VAL A 9 -7.18 57.89 -25.45
N LYS A 10 -7.04 57.45 -26.71
CA LYS A 10 -7.50 56.13 -27.15
C LYS A 10 -6.77 54.99 -26.44
N TRP A 11 -5.48 55.11 -26.17
CA TRP A 11 -4.69 54.02 -25.58
C TRP A 11 -5.04 53.78 -24.11
N ARG A 12 -5.45 54.81 -23.36
CA ARG A 12 -5.89 54.67 -21.95
C ARG A 12 -7.21 53.91 -21.80
N THR A 13 -8.09 53.92 -22.80
CA THR A 13 -9.35 53.15 -22.78
C THR A 13 -9.17 51.70 -23.25
N TYR A 14 -8.14 51.38 -24.03
CA TYR A 14 -7.85 50.00 -24.44
C TYR A 14 -7.06 49.20 -23.40
N LEU A 15 -6.26 49.87 -22.57
CA LEU A 15 -5.46 49.23 -21.51
C LEU A 15 -6.31 48.75 -20.31
N SER A 16 -7.51 49.27 -20.08
CA SER A 16 -8.38 48.82 -18.98
C SER A 16 -9.26 47.64 -19.37
N ALA A 17 -9.84 47.62 -20.57
CA ALA A 17 -10.75 46.56 -21.00
C ALA A 17 -10.02 45.25 -21.36
N THR A 18 -8.87 45.33 -22.05
CA THR A 18 -8.10 44.14 -22.44
C THR A 18 -7.42 43.48 -21.24
N ALA A 19 -6.88 44.28 -20.29
CA ALA A 19 -6.27 43.75 -19.07
C ALA A 19 -7.30 43.02 -18.18
N VAL A 20 -8.52 43.54 -18.06
CA VAL A 20 -9.60 42.91 -17.28
C VAL A 20 -10.09 41.62 -17.94
N VAL A 21 -10.21 41.58 -19.28
CA VAL A 21 -10.59 40.37 -20.01
C VAL A 21 -9.50 39.29 -19.92
N VAL A 22 -8.21 39.66 -20.00
CA VAL A 22 -7.09 38.72 -19.82
C VAL A 22 -7.02 38.22 -18.38
N PHE A 23 -7.31 39.06 -17.39
CA PHE A 23 -7.32 38.67 -15.97
C PHE A 23 -8.51 37.75 -15.63
N LEU A 24 -9.70 38.01 -16.16
CA LEU A 24 -10.87 37.14 -16.01
C LEU A 24 -10.72 35.81 -16.78
N ALA A 25 -10.10 35.83 -17.96
CA ALA A 25 -9.75 34.61 -18.68
C ALA A 25 -8.68 33.79 -17.94
N ALA A 26 -7.69 34.44 -17.33
CA ALA A 26 -6.68 33.78 -16.50
C ALA A 26 -7.29 33.19 -15.22
N LEU A 27 -8.24 33.88 -14.58
CA LEU A 27 -9.00 33.37 -13.43
C LEU A 27 -9.89 32.18 -13.81
N GLY A 28 -10.56 32.24 -14.97
CA GLY A 28 -11.34 31.12 -15.51
C GLY A 28 -10.48 29.90 -15.86
N LEU A 29 -9.31 30.11 -16.46
CA LEU A 29 -8.37 29.03 -16.79
C LEU A 29 -7.75 28.41 -15.54
N MET A 30 -7.46 29.23 -14.51
CA MET A 30 -6.89 28.76 -13.23
C MET A 30 -7.92 27.98 -12.39
N LEU A 31 -9.21 28.32 -12.50
CA LEU A 31 -10.32 27.55 -11.90
C LEU A 31 -10.54 26.21 -12.61
N VAL A 32 -10.36 26.15 -13.93
CA VAL A 32 -10.48 24.92 -14.74
C VAL A 32 -9.28 23.99 -14.54
N LEU A 33 -8.09 24.50 -14.20
CA LEU A 33 -6.89 23.69 -13.96
C LEU A 33 -6.79 23.09 -12.55
N SER A 34 -7.73 23.41 -11.65
CA SER A 34 -7.69 22.90 -10.26
C SER A 34 -8.68 21.78 -9.96
N VAL A 35 -9.45 21.30 -10.94
CA VAL A 35 -10.16 20.02 -10.82
C VAL A 35 -9.15 18.89 -11.07
N SER A 36 -8.17 18.79 -10.18
CA SER A 36 -7.58 17.49 -9.92
C SER A 36 -8.73 16.62 -9.41
N GLN A 37 -9.31 15.80 -10.29
CA GLN A 37 -10.10 14.68 -9.83
C GLN A 37 -9.14 13.81 -9.02
N ALA A 38 -9.08 14.06 -7.71
CA ALA A 38 -8.50 13.14 -6.76
C ALA A 38 -9.28 11.85 -6.93
N ARG A 39 -8.79 10.98 -7.82
CA ARG A 39 -9.42 9.72 -8.17
C ARG A 39 -9.67 9.02 -6.85
N ALA A 40 -10.94 8.95 -6.44
CA ALA A 40 -11.29 8.53 -5.09
C ALA A 40 -10.57 7.21 -4.81
N GLU A 41 -9.63 7.22 -3.86
CA GLU A 41 -8.86 6.01 -3.57
C GLU A 41 -9.84 4.92 -3.15
N LEU A 42 -9.89 3.83 -3.92
CA LEU A 42 -10.68 2.66 -3.60
C LEU A 42 -10.35 2.21 -2.18
N GLY A 43 -11.38 1.96 -1.38
CA GLY A 43 -11.22 1.45 -0.03
C GLY A 43 -10.40 0.16 -0.02
N PHE A 44 -9.47 0.06 0.92
CA PHE A 44 -8.63 -1.11 1.10
C PHE A 44 -9.06 -1.88 2.33
N LEU A 45 -9.43 -3.15 2.12
CA LEU A 45 -9.87 -4.05 3.17
C LEU A 45 -8.71 -4.80 3.84
N GLY A 46 -7.59 -4.99 3.15
CA GLY A 46 -6.53 -5.89 3.61
C GLY A 46 -6.97 -7.37 3.64
N LEU A 47 -7.90 -7.77 2.77
CA LEU A 47 -8.38 -9.14 2.66
C LEU A 47 -8.05 -9.72 1.28
N GLU A 48 -7.54 -10.94 1.24
CA GLU A 48 -7.56 -11.78 0.04
C GLU A 48 -8.87 -12.56 0.06
N VAL A 49 -9.66 -12.43 -1.01
CA VAL A 49 -11.00 -13.01 -1.07
C VAL A 49 -11.21 -13.81 -2.34
N GLN A 50 -12.17 -14.73 -2.30
CA GLN A 50 -12.60 -15.54 -3.43
C GLN A 50 -14.12 -15.72 -3.40
N GLY A 51 -14.78 -15.45 -4.53
CA GLY A 51 -16.20 -15.77 -4.67
C GLY A 51 -16.44 -17.28 -4.58
N ILE A 52 -17.52 -17.68 -3.92
CA ILE A 52 -17.94 -19.08 -3.92
C ILE A 52 -18.52 -19.42 -5.30
N ASN A 53 -18.09 -20.56 -5.86
CA ASN A 53 -18.68 -21.14 -7.06
C ASN A 53 -19.34 -22.49 -6.72
N PRO A 54 -20.19 -23.05 -7.60
CA PRO A 54 -20.90 -24.30 -7.31
C PRO A 54 -20.00 -25.49 -6.97
N LYS A 55 -18.79 -25.56 -7.55
CA LYS A 55 -17.82 -26.62 -7.26
C LYS A 55 -17.32 -26.52 -5.82
N LEU A 56 -16.93 -25.32 -5.38
CA LEU A 56 -16.46 -25.05 -4.03
C LEU A 56 -17.59 -25.21 -3.00
N ALA A 57 -18.79 -24.74 -3.31
CA ALA A 57 -19.98 -24.91 -2.47
C ALA A 57 -20.27 -26.38 -2.13
N LYS A 58 -20.20 -27.27 -3.13
CA LYS A 58 -20.41 -28.72 -2.95
C LYS A 58 -19.38 -29.37 -2.03
N VAL A 59 -18.11 -28.95 -2.12
CA VAL A 59 -17.02 -29.55 -1.33
C VAL A 59 -17.06 -29.09 0.12
N LEU A 60 -17.47 -27.84 0.38
CA LEU A 60 -17.45 -27.29 1.74
C LEU A 60 -18.53 -27.89 2.65
N ASP A 61 -19.61 -28.44 2.08
CA ASP A 61 -20.76 -29.00 2.80
C ASP A 61 -21.29 -28.07 3.92
N LYS A 62 -21.22 -26.75 3.66
CA LYS A 62 -21.69 -25.70 4.57
C LYS A 62 -23.06 -25.14 4.17
N GLY A 63 -23.67 -25.66 3.10
CA GLY A 63 -24.89 -25.09 2.51
C GLY A 63 -24.69 -23.70 1.89
N TRP A 64 -23.44 -23.27 1.65
CA TRP A 64 -23.13 -21.96 1.09
C TRP A 64 -23.40 -21.94 -0.42
N SER A 65 -24.47 -21.28 -0.84
CA SER A 65 -24.81 -21.11 -2.25
C SER A 65 -24.29 -19.80 -2.86
N ALA A 66 -23.96 -18.82 -2.03
CA ALA A 66 -23.54 -17.49 -2.43
C ALA A 66 -22.69 -16.82 -1.34
N GLY A 67 -21.89 -15.83 -1.73
CA GLY A 67 -21.03 -15.04 -0.83
C GLY A 67 -19.58 -15.02 -1.26
N VAL A 68 -18.74 -14.42 -0.42
CA VAL A 68 -17.32 -14.23 -0.69
C VAL A 68 -16.48 -14.76 0.47
N LEU A 69 -15.67 -15.77 0.19
CA LEU A 69 -14.78 -16.43 1.14
C LEU A 69 -13.51 -15.60 1.38
N VAL A 70 -13.14 -15.42 2.65
CA VAL A 70 -11.86 -14.84 3.04
C VAL A 70 -10.79 -15.93 3.02
N LYS A 71 -9.86 -15.82 2.06
CA LYS A 71 -8.70 -16.71 1.91
C LYS A 71 -7.57 -16.34 2.85
N ASP A 72 -7.27 -15.05 2.92
CA ASP A 72 -6.19 -14.52 3.74
C ASP A 72 -6.50 -13.11 4.26
N VAL A 73 -5.82 -12.74 5.35
CA VAL A 73 -5.97 -11.45 6.02
C VAL A 73 -4.58 -10.86 6.19
N ALA A 74 -4.36 -9.67 5.62
CA ALA A 74 -3.10 -8.96 5.79
C ALA A 74 -2.96 -8.46 7.23
N VAL A 75 -1.88 -8.88 7.90
CA VAL A 75 -1.59 -8.53 9.29
C VAL A 75 -1.43 -7.01 9.43
N GLY A 76 -2.03 -6.43 10.46
CA GLY A 76 -1.97 -4.99 10.73
C GLY A 76 -2.89 -4.13 9.85
N GLU A 77 -3.57 -4.73 8.86
CA GLU A 77 -4.47 -4.01 7.96
C GLU A 77 -5.92 -3.99 8.47
N ALA A 78 -6.77 -3.18 7.82
CA ALA A 78 -8.16 -2.92 8.21
C ALA A 78 -8.97 -4.19 8.56
N GLY A 79 -8.85 -5.25 7.74
CA GLY A 79 -9.53 -6.52 7.95
C GLY A 79 -9.04 -7.26 9.20
N ALA A 80 -7.72 -7.30 9.45
CA ALA A 80 -7.18 -7.90 10.67
C ALA A 80 -7.68 -7.15 11.91
N LEU A 81 -7.63 -5.81 11.87
CA LEU A 81 -8.09 -4.95 12.97
C LEU A 81 -9.59 -5.08 13.24
N ALA A 82 -10.39 -5.36 12.21
CA ALA A 82 -11.82 -5.62 12.34
C ALA A 82 -12.15 -7.05 12.79
N GLY A 83 -11.14 -7.91 12.94
CA GLY A 83 -11.29 -9.28 13.45
C GLY A 83 -11.73 -10.30 12.40
N PHE A 84 -11.52 -10.03 11.10
CA PHE A 84 -11.70 -11.03 10.04
C PHE A 84 -10.71 -12.18 10.22
N ARG A 85 -11.12 -13.37 9.76
CA ARG A 85 -10.31 -14.58 9.81
C ARG A 85 -10.41 -15.33 8.49
N ARG A 86 -9.38 -16.14 8.21
CA ARG A 86 -9.45 -17.13 7.13
C ARG A 86 -10.65 -18.04 7.36
N GLY A 87 -11.40 -18.31 6.30
CA GLY A 87 -12.61 -19.14 6.37
C GLY A 87 -13.90 -18.38 6.67
N ASP A 88 -13.85 -17.07 6.94
CA ASP A 88 -15.05 -16.25 7.00
C ASP A 88 -15.73 -16.19 5.63
N LEU A 89 -17.06 -16.37 5.60
CA LEU A 89 -17.86 -16.07 4.42
C LEU A 89 -18.55 -14.73 4.57
N ILE A 90 -18.17 -13.74 3.77
CA ILE A 90 -18.83 -12.43 3.72
C ILE A 90 -20.15 -12.59 2.97
N ILE A 91 -21.24 -12.24 3.65
CA ILE A 91 -22.62 -12.34 3.11
C ILE A 91 -23.32 -10.98 3.01
N LYS A 92 -22.82 -9.96 3.71
CA LYS A 92 -23.34 -8.59 3.64
C LYS A 92 -22.24 -7.59 3.95
N PHE A 93 -22.22 -6.49 3.21
CA PHE A 93 -21.26 -5.41 3.37
C PHE A 93 -22.01 -4.09 3.44
N ALA A 94 -21.90 -3.39 4.57
CA ALA A 94 -22.73 -2.24 4.90
C ALA A 94 -24.24 -2.58 4.76
N ARG A 95 -24.94 -1.94 3.82
CA ARG A 95 -26.37 -2.17 3.56
C ARG A 95 -26.62 -3.17 2.41
N SER A 96 -25.58 -3.61 1.71
CA SER A 96 -25.68 -4.44 0.51
C SER A 96 -25.45 -5.91 0.81
N ARG A 97 -26.31 -6.78 0.27
CA ARG A 97 -26.08 -8.23 0.29
C ARG A 97 -24.94 -8.58 -0.67
N VAL A 98 -24.07 -9.48 -0.26
CA VAL A 98 -22.91 -9.93 -1.04
C VAL A 98 -23.16 -11.37 -1.47
N ARG A 99 -23.43 -11.59 -2.76
CA ARG A 99 -23.61 -12.93 -3.34
C ARG A 99 -22.41 -13.36 -4.17
N SER A 100 -21.67 -12.40 -4.72
CA SER A 100 -20.52 -12.61 -5.58
C SER A 100 -19.34 -11.69 -5.21
N PHE A 101 -18.17 -11.96 -5.83
CA PHE A 101 -17.02 -11.07 -5.73
C PHE A 101 -17.34 -9.66 -6.27
N ASP A 102 -18.10 -9.58 -7.36
CA ASP A 102 -18.47 -8.30 -7.98
C ASP A 102 -19.38 -7.47 -7.07
N ASP A 103 -20.31 -8.13 -6.35
CA ASP A 103 -21.17 -7.45 -5.36
C ASP A 103 -20.35 -6.82 -4.24
N LEU A 104 -19.35 -7.56 -3.75
CA LEU A 104 -18.44 -7.05 -2.72
C LEU A 104 -17.65 -5.87 -3.27
N LEU A 105 -17.05 -6.01 -4.46
CA LEU A 105 -16.26 -4.95 -5.09
C LEU A 105 -17.08 -3.67 -5.26
N GLN A 106 -18.29 -3.78 -5.82
CA GLN A 106 -19.20 -2.65 -5.98
C GLN A 106 -19.57 -2.00 -4.64
N SER A 107 -19.79 -2.81 -3.60
CA SER A 107 -20.12 -2.31 -2.26
C SER A 107 -18.94 -1.56 -1.63
N VAL A 108 -17.71 -2.03 -1.84
CA VAL A 108 -16.49 -1.34 -1.40
C VAL A 108 -16.31 -0.02 -2.15
N VAL A 109 -16.49 -0.01 -3.48
CA VAL A 109 -16.33 1.19 -4.31
C VAL A 109 -17.32 2.29 -3.92
N LYS A 110 -18.56 1.91 -3.60
CA LYS A 110 -19.61 2.85 -3.16
C LYS A 110 -19.38 3.39 -1.75
N THR A 111 -18.48 2.79 -0.97
CA THR A 111 -18.21 3.19 0.42
C THR A 111 -17.00 4.12 0.48
N LYS A 112 -17.17 5.31 1.06
CA LYS A 112 -16.07 6.25 1.26
C LYS A 112 -15.02 5.67 2.25
N PRO A 113 -13.71 5.86 2.00
CA PRO A 113 -12.67 5.51 2.97
C PRO A 113 -12.91 6.15 4.35
N HIS A 114 -12.47 5.49 5.42
CA HIS A 114 -12.60 5.87 6.85
C HIS A 114 -13.98 5.69 7.49
N ASN A 115 -15.01 5.35 6.72
CA ASN A 115 -16.29 4.97 7.30
C ASN A 115 -16.17 3.66 8.09
N LYS A 116 -16.76 3.63 9.29
CA LYS A 116 -17.04 2.38 9.99
C LYS A 116 -18.28 1.75 9.37
N ILE A 117 -18.14 0.52 8.90
CA ILE A 117 -19.19 -0.24 8.25
C ILE A 117 -19.37 -1.58 8.94
N ALA A 118 -20.63 -1.97 9.10
CA ALA A 118 -20.96 -3.32 9.54
C ALA A 118 -20.78 -4.29 8.37
N VAL A 119 -20.09 -5.39 8.62
CA VAL A 119 -19.94 -6.51 7.67
C VAL A 119 -20.45 -7.76 8.36
N GLU A 120 -21.41 -8.44 7.73
CA GLU A 120 -21.93 -9.70 8.24
C GLU A 120 -21.16 -10.85 7.59
N VAL A 121 -20.63 -11.74 8.42
CA VAL A 121 -19.89 -12.93 8.01
C VAL A 121 -20.49 -14.19 8.62
N ILE A 122 -20.40 -15.31 7.92
CA ILE A 122 -20.61 -16.63 8.51
C ILE A 122 -19.26 -17.17 8.97
N ARG A 123 -19.16 -17.50 10.26
CA ARG A 123 -18.00 -18.12 10.87
C ARG A 123 -18.47 -19.25 11.78
N ASP A 124 -17.92 -20.44 11.59
CA ASP A 124 -18.29 -21.63 12.37
C ASP A 124 -19.80 -21.93 12.32
N GLY A 125 -20.43 -21.68 11.16
CA GLY A 125 -21.88 -21.86 10.95
C GLY A 125 -22.78 -20.79 11.55
N ARG A 126 -22.22 -19.77 12.23
CA ARG A 126 -22.99 -18.68 12.85
C ARG A 126 -22.72 -17.35 12.17
N THR A 127 -23.74 -16.51 12.08
CA THR A 127 -23.59 -15.13 11.62
C THR A 127 -22.91 -14.29 12.69
N LYS A 128 -21.86 -13.56 12.30
CA LYS A 128 -21.15 -12.58 13.12
C LYS A 128 -21.14 -11.23 12.42
N ILE A 129 -21.26 -10.16 13.18
CA ILE A 129 -21.16 -8.79 12.67
C ILE A 129 -19.80 -8.23 13.06
N LEU A 130 -19.01 -7.82 12.07
CA LEU A 130 -17.71 -7.20 12.25
C LEU A 130 -17.80 -5.72 11.90
N MET A 131 -17.24 -4.87 12.75
CA MET A 131 -17.17 -3.42 12.50
C MET A 131 -15.85 -3.09 11.82
N LEU A 132 -15.91 -2.91 10.51
CA LEU A 132 -14.76 -2.62 9.68
C LEU A 132 -14.60 -1.11 9.47
N LYS A 133 -13.43 -0.57 9.78
CA LYS A 133 -13.04 0.78 9.35
C LYS A 133 -12.30 0.67 8.03
N LEU A 134 -12.89 1.18 6.95
CA LEU A 134 -12.29 1.06 5.62
C LEU A 134 -10.98 1.87 5.55
N GLY A 135 -9.87 1.19 5.26
CA GLY A 135 -8.55 1.81 5.18
C GLY A 135 -8.28 2.42 3.81
N LYS A 136 -7.21 3.23 3.75
CA LYS A 136 -6.54 3.56 2.48
C LYS A 136 -5.55 2.46 2.14
N ARG A 137 -5.29 2.25 0.84
CA ARG A 137 -4.23 1.32 0.44
C ARG A 137 -2.88 1.86 0.93
N PRO A 138 -2.11 1.12 1.75
CA PRO A 138 -0.84 1.60 2.28
C PRO A 138 0.20 1.77 1.16
N ALA A 139 1.18 2.64 1.36
CA ALA A 139 2.22 2.95 0.38
C ALA A 139 3.04 1.70 -0.02
N SER A 140 3.30 0.80 0.94
CA SER A 140 3.96 -0.49 0.71
C SER A 140 3.24 -1.37 -0.32
N TRP A 141 1.92 -1.24 -0.45
CA TRP A 141 1.10 -1.96 -1.43
C TRP A 141 0.96 -1.25 -2.78
N LYS A 142 1.49 -0.02 -2.90
CA LYS A 142 1.51 0.75 -4.14
C LYS A 142 2.81 0.56 -4.93
N VAL A 143 3.76 -0.24 -4.43
CA VAL A 143 5.00 -0.57 -5.13
C VAL A 143 4.67 -1.42 -6.36
N GLN A 144 4.74 -0.82 -7.55
CA GLN A 144 4.45 -1.50 -8.82
C GLN A 144 5.73 -1.99 -9.49
N LYS A 145 6.76 -1.14 -9.56
CA LYS A 145 8.06 -1.50 -10.13
C LYS A 145 8.94 -2.19 -9.09
N ALA A 146 9.69 -3.19 -9.51
CA ALA A 146 10.69 -3.80 -8.65
C ALA A 146 11.80 -2.77 -8.39
N ALA A 147 12.04 -2.44 -7.13
CA ALA A 147 13.16 -1.62 -6.69
C ALA A 147 14.15 -2.54 -5.98
N PHE A 148 15.38 -2.62 -6.49
CA PHE A 148 16.42 -3.47 -5.92
C PHE A 148 17.60 -2.62 -5.44
N HIS A 149 18.32 -3.12 -4.43
CA HIS A 149 19.56 -2.52 -3.98
C HIS A 149 20.52 -3.62 -3.52
N ASN A 150 21.79 -3.49 -3.90
CA ASN A 150 22.87 -4.38 -3.47
C ASN A 150 23.73 -3.68 -2.42
N TYR A 151 23.72 -4.19 -1.19
CA TYR A 151 24.58 -3.74 -0.11
C TYR A 151 25.87 -4.55 -0.11
N SER A 152 26.73 -4.37 -1.13
CA SER A 152 27.95 -5.17 -1.33
C SER A 152 28.91 -5.13 -0.13
N ASP A 153 28.93 -4.02 0.62
CA ASP A 153 29.75 -3.84 1.81
C ASP A 153 29.24 -4.61 3.04
N ILE A 154 27.99 -5.05 3.02
CA ILE A 154 27.36 -5.89 4.06
C ILE A 154 27.13 -7.33 3.54
N GLY A 155 27.03 -7.51 2.22
CA GLY A 155 26.93 -8.80 1.53
C GLY A 155 25.51 -9.31 1.34
N PHE A 156 24.55 -8.46 0.98
CA PHE A 156 23.22 -8.94 0.60
C PHE A 156 22.54 -8.02 -0.41
N THR A 157 21.60 -8.59 -1.16
CA THR A 157 20.75 -7.85 -2.10
C THR A 157 19.31 -7.94 -1.65
N VAL A 158 18.59 -6.82 -1.74
CA VAL A 158 17.16 -6.74 -1.44
C VAL A 158 16.35 -6.30 -2.64
N VAL A 159 15.08 -6.68 -2.65
CA VAL A 159 14.08 -6.16 -3.58
C VAL A 159 12.79 -5.80 -2.83
N ALA A 160 12.19 -4.66 -3.19
CA ALA A 160 10.87 -4.27 -2.69
C ALA A 160 9.81 -5.28 -3.14
N ILE A 161 8.93 -5.65 -2.21
CA ILE A 161 7.83 -6.56 -2.50
C ILE A 161 6.80 -5.87 -3.41
N ASN A 162 6.61 -6.43 -4.62
CA ASN A 162 5.49 -6.13 -5.51
C ASN A 162 4.76 -7.43 -5.91
N ALA A 163 3.70 -7.34 -6.71
CA ALA A 163 2.92 -8.52 -7.12
C ALA A 163 3.76 -9.61 -7.80
N LYS A 164 4.74 -9.23 -8.64
CA LYS A 164 5.62 -10.18 -9.34
C LYS A 164 6.59 -10.86 -8.37
N VAL A 165 7.17 -10.11 -7.45
CA VAL A 165 8.08 -10.62 -6.40
C VAL A 165 7.33 -11.57 -5.46
N LYS A 166 6.12 -11.20 -5.00
CA LYS A 166 5.28 -12.08 -4.16
C LYS A 166 5.08 -13.44 -4.82
N LYS A 167 4.70 -13.45 -6.10
CA LYS A 167 4.49 -14.69 -6.86
C LYS A 167 5.79 -15.49 -7.04
N ARG A 168 6.89 -14.83 -7.38
CA ARG A 168 8.19 -15.49 -7.64
C ARG A 168 8.76 -16.16 -6.39
N PHE A 169 8.60 -15.54 -5.23
CA PHE A 169 9.12 -16.04 -3.96
C PHE A 169 8.06 -16.78 -3.12
N SER A 170 6.87 -17.03 -3.69
CA SER A 170 5.74 -17.68 -3.00
C SER A 170 5.41 -17.05 -1.64
N LEU A 171 5.47 -15.72 -1.56
CA LEU A 171 5.24 -14.99 -0.32
C LEU A 171 3.75 -14.96 0.03
N PRO A 172 3.39 -14.95 1.33
CA PRO A 172 2.02 -14.70 1.74
C PRO A 172 1.46 -13.42 1.10
N TRP A 173 0.19 -13.42 0.69
CA TRP A 173 -0.43 -12.31 -0.05
C TRP A 173 -0.29 -10.97 0.69
N GLY A 174 -0.44 -11.02 2.02
CA GLY A 174 -0.33 -9.90 2.93
C GLY A 174 1.07 -9.30 3.09
N SER A 175 2.12 -9.99 2.60
CA SER A 175 3.51 -9.65 2.90
C SER A 175 3.90 -8.27 2.38
N VAL A 176 4.59 -7.52 3.23
CA VAL A 176 5.21 -6.22 2.95
C VAL A 176 6.62 -6.24 3.49
N GLY A 177 7.54 -5.52 2.85
CA GLY A 177 8.93 -5.52 3.25
C GLY A 177 9.91 -5.52 2.09
N LEU A 178 11.14 -5.86 2.41
CA LEU A 178 12.25 -6.07 1.49
C LEU A 178 12.64 -7.55 1.47
N VAL A 179 12.45 -8.23 0.35
CA VAL A 179 12.90 -9.63 0.20
C VAL A 179 14.40 -9.65 0.00
N VAL A 180 15.10 -10.45 0.77
CA VAL A 180 16.51 -10.75 0.55
C VAL A 180 16.62 -11.74 -0.61
N THR A 181 17.23 -11.32 -1.71
CA THR A 181 17.34 -12.17 -2.91
C THR A 181 18.63 -12.96 -2.94
N LEU A 182 19.70 -12.37 -2.43
CA LEU A 182 21.04 -12.94 -2.40
C LEU A 182 21.71 -12.56 -1.09
N VAL A 183 22.50 -13.49 -0.57
CA VAL A 183 23.35 -13.32 0.59
C VAL A 183 24.74 -13.82 0.19
N ASP A 184 25.75 -12.97 0.31
CA ASP A 184 27.14 -13.32 0.05
C ASP A 184 27.82 -13.76 1.36
N PRO A 185 28.04 -15.07 1.57
CA PRO A 185 28.70 -15.55 2.78
C PRO A 185 30.15 -15.08 2.90
N LYS A 186 30.80 -14.67 1.79
CA LYS A 186 32.19 -14.19 1.78
C LYS A 186 32.34 -12.75 2.28
N SER A 187 31.24 -12.01 2.45
CA SER A 187 31.29 -10.64 2.96
C SER A 187 31.71 -10.57 4.44
N GLY A 188 31.49 -11.65 5.19
CA GLY A 188 31.75 -11.75 6.63
C GLY A 188 30.85 -10.87 7.51
N LYS A 189 29.79 -10.25 6.95
CA LYS A 189 29.00 -9.19 7.62
C LYS A 189 27.47 -9.35 7.51
N VAL A 190 27.00 -10.51 7.07
CA VAL A 190 25.57 -10.81 6.99
C VAL A 190 24.99 -10.86 8.41
N ALA A 191 23.81 -10.27 8.61
CA ALA A 191 23.07 -10.45 9.86
C ALA A 191 22.93 -11.94 10.19
N THR A 192 23.20 -12.32 11.44
CA THR A 192 23.17 -13.73 11.86
C THR A 192 21.85 -14.40 11.47
N GLY A 193 21.96 -15.42 10.61
CA GLY A 193 20.84 -16.22 10.11
C GLY A 193 19.95 -15.54 9.06
N LEU A 194 20.36 -14.41 8.46
CA LEU A 194 19.66 -13.84 7.31
C LEU A 194 19.93 -14.69 6.08
N ASN A 195 18.87 -15.18 5.44
CA ASN A 195 18.95 -16.05 4.28
C ASN A 195 18.24 -15.44 3.07
N ALA A 196 18.59 -15.92 1.87
CA ALA A 196 17.78 -15.64 0.70
C ALA A 196 16.34 -16.15 0.90
N GLY A 197 15.35 -15.33 0.56
CA GLY A 197 13.93 -15.58 0.79
C GLY A 197 13.39 -14.95 2.08
N ASP A 198 14.25 -14.53 3.01
CA ASP A 198 13.81 -13.78 4.19
C ASP A 198 13.28 -12.39 3.79
N ILE A 199 12.35 -11.85 4.58
CA ILE A 199 11.81 -10.50 4.39
C ILE A 199 12.27 -9.62 5.55
N ILE A 200 12.94 -8.51 5.25
CA ILE A 200 13.20 -7.45 6.23
C ILE A 200 11.96 -6.56 6.27
N VAL A 201 11.28 -6.55 7.42
CA VAL A 201 10.02 -5.81 7.64
C VAL A 201 10.29 -4.50 8.35
N GLN A 202 11.26 -4.48 9.27
CA GLN A 202 11.68 -3.28 9.99
C GLN A 202 13.19 -3.15 10.09
N ALA A 203 13.65 -1.91 10.23
CA ALA A 203 15.01 -1.57 10.64
C ALA A 203 14.96 -0.44 11.68
N ASN A 204 15.66 -0.62 12.81
CA ASN A 204 15.60 0.23 13.99
C ASN A 204 14.17 0.64 14.39
N LEU A 205 13.28 -0.37 14.47
CA LEU A 205 11.86 -0.22 14.84
C LEU A 205 11.03 0.67 13.88
N LYS A 206 11.53 0.90 12.66
CA LYS A 206 10.82 1.60 11.59
C LYS A 206 10.52 0.64 10.45
N ASP A 207 9.33 0.74 9.87
CA ASP A 207 8.92 -0.10 8.74
C ASP A 207 9.75 0.19 7.49
N VAL A 208 10.21 -0.87 6.84
CA VAL A 208 10.99 -0.80 5.60
C VAL A 208 10.32 -1.61 4.51
N TRP A 209 9.96 -0.97 3.40
CA TRP A 209 9.33 -1.62 2.24
C TRP A 209 9.88 -1.09 0.91
N HIS A 210 10.78 -0.11 0.96
CA HIS A 210 11.56 0.39 -0.16
C HIS A 210 13.05 0.42 0.22
N PRO A 211 13.98 0.05 -0.68
CA PRO A 211 15.40 0.01 -0.36
C PRO A 211 15.94 1.34 0.21
N ASP A 212 15.42 2.48 -0.26
CA ASP A 212 15.80 3.81 0.26
C ASP A 212 15.56 3.96 1.76
N HIS A 213 14.55 3.30 2.32
CA HIS A 213 14.30 3.34 3.77
C HIS A 213 15.45 2.70 4.52
N LEU A 214 15.86 1.50 4.09
CA LEU A 214 16.96 0.76 4.70
C LEU A 214 18.29 1.48 4.50
N THR A 215 18.56 1.99 3.29
CA THR A 215 19.76 2.78 2.98
C THR A 215 19.87 4.00 3.87
N ARG A 216 18.78 4.74 4.06
CA ARG A 216 18.74 5.90 4.96
C ARG A 216 19.00 5.52 6.42
N ILE A 217 18.38 4.44 6.90
CA ILE A 217 18.57 3.96 8.28
C ILE A 217 20.02 3.52 8.53
N ILE A 218 20.63 2.82 7.57
CA ILE A 218 22.06 2.44 7.63
C ILE A 218 22.93 3.69 7.67
N PHE A 219 22.66 4.68 6.81
CA PHE A 219 23.40 5.94 6.78
C PHE A 219 23.31 6.72 8.10
N GLU A 220 22.10 6.90 8.64
CA GLU A 220 21.85 7.56 9.94
C GLU A 220 22.60 6.85 11.08
N ALA A 221 22.61 5.52 11.09
CA ALA A 221 23.30 4.73 12.11
C ALA A 221 24.83 4.85 12.01
N ARG A 222 25.38 4.85 10.78
CA ARG A 222 26.81 5.07 10.54
C ARG A 222 27.28 6.44 11.02
N ASN A 223 26.50 7.49 10.74
CA ASN A 223 26.81 8.86 11.19
C ASN A 223 26.81 8.96 12.72
N ARG A 224 26.01 8.14 13.39
CA ARG A 224 25.99 7.99 14.86
C ARG A 224 27.03 7.01 15.39
N LYS A 225 28.02 6.62 14.56
CA LYS A 225 29.11 5.68 14.89
C LYS A 225 28.61 4.33 15.43
N LYS A 226 27.42 3.88 15.00
CA LYS A 226 26.88 2.56 15.38
C LYS A 226 27.50 1.48 14.50
N SER A 227 27.87 0.36 15.12
CA SER A 227 28.43 -0.82 14.43
C SER A 227 27.38 -1.71 13.80
N SER A 228 26.13 -1.63 14.28
CA SER A 228 25.01 -2.44 13.82
C SER A 228 23.69 -1.67 13.89
N ILE A 229 22.69 -2.15 13.14
CA ILE A 229 21.28 -1.78 13.30
C ILE A 229 20.46 -3.00 13.71
N LEU A 230 19.34 -2.77 14.38
CA LEU A 230 18.36 -3.82 14.66
C LEU A 230 17.47 -4.01 13.43
N ILE A 231 17.28 -5.24 12.96
CA ILE A 231 16.32 -5.56 11.89
C ILE A 231 15.30 -6.58 12.39
N LEU A 232 14.05 -6.44 11.92
CA LEU A 232 13.01 -7.46 12.09
C LEU A 232 12.93 -8.28 10.80
N ILE A 233 13.21 -9.57 10.92
CA ILE A 233 13.19 -10.53 9.82
C ILE A 233 11.92 -11.38 9.95
N GLN A 234 11.18 -11.51 8.85
CA GLN A 234 10.14 -12.52 8.68
C GLN A 234 10.70 -13.66 7.82
N SER A 235 10.63 -14.87 8.35
CA SER A 235 11.02 -16.12 7.69
C SER A 235 9.88 -17.14 7.76
N ALA A 236 10.08 -18.34 7.20
CA ALA A 236 9.14 -19.45 7.37
C ALA A 236 8.95 -19.86 8.84
N LYS A 237 9.93 -19.57 9.71
CA LYS A 237 9.88 -19.86 11.16
C LYS A 237 9.16 -18.76 11.97
N GLY A 238 8.68 -17.70 11.30
CA GLY A 238 8.06 -16.55 11.93
C GLY A 238 8.98 -15.32 11.98
N PHE A 239 8.68 -14.44 12.94
CA PHE A 239 9.36 -13.15 13.12
C PHE A 239 10.48 -13.25 14.14
N ARG A 240 11.63 -12.65 13.85
CA ARG A 240 12.74 -12.51 14.80
C ARG A 240 13.50 -11.22 14.60
N TYR A 241 13.97 -10.65 15.70
CA TYR A 241 14.95 -9.57 15.65
C TYR A 241 16.35 -10.14 15.39
N SER A 242 17.16 -9.39 14.64
CA SER A 242 18.57 -9.69 14.42
C SER A 242 19.37 -8.40 14.36
N LEU A 243 20.63 -8.46 14.78
CA LEU A 243 21.58 -7.37 14.54
C LEU A 243 22.15 -7.51 13.13
N LEU A 244 22.12 -6.42 12.38
CA LEU A 244 22.76 -6.29 11.07
C LEU A 244 24.02 -5.43 11.23
N PRO A 245 25.23 -6.01 11.08
CA PRO A 245 26.47 -5.24 11.02
C PRO A 245 26.45 -4.24 9.86
N ILE A 246 26.86 -2.99 10.11
CA ILE A 246 26.84 -1.92 9.09
C ILE A 246 28.20 -1.25 8.87
N ASN A 247 29.25 -1.63 9.60
CA ASN A 247 30.56 -0.99 9.42
C ASN A 247 31.19 -1.34 8.07
N LYS A 248 31.79 -0.36 7.40
CA LYS A 248 32.58 -0.59 6.17
C LYS A 248 33.77 -1.53 6.46
N LYS A 249 34.27 -2.27 5.46
CA LYS A 249 35.58 -2.94 5.59
C LYS A 249 36.62 -1.84 5.91
N LYS A 250 37.47 -2.09 6.90
CA LYS A 250 38.76 -1.41 6.96
C LYS A 250 39.59 -1.89 5.78
#